data_AF-A0A3N8Q9W9-F1
#
_entry.id   AF-A0A3N8Q9W9-F1
#
_cell.length_a   1.000
_cell.length_b   1.000
_cell.length_c   1.000
_cell.angle_alpha   90.00
_cell.angle_beta   90.00
_cell.angle_gamma   90.00
#
_symmetry.space_group_name_H-M   'P 1'
#
loop_
_entity.id
_entity.type
_entity.pdbx_description
1 polymer ?
#
loop_
_entity_poly.entity_id
_entity_poly.type
_entity_poly.pdbx_seq_one_letter_code
_entity_poly.pdbx_strand_id
1 'polypeptide(L)'
;MGILTGKVALVTGAGQGVGQGVAQALAAEGAHVAVVGRTLDKLLATCAAIRARSGVAEPFVCDVMDATQIEQCVDNVVARFGGVQILINNAQVVPLGRLLDVTDASFLAGLESGPIATLRMMRACHPHLKGDGVIVNFASSAAVRWDASGYGAYAATKEAIRALTRAAACEWGVDGIRVNAVAPHALSPGLKGWVDANPQEAAAFFRTIPLGRVGDCEQDIGRAIVLLASRDAAYLTGATLPLDGGQAYWG
;
A
#
# COMPACT_ATOMS: atom_id res chain seq x y z
N MET A 1 -19.63 -9.18 14.12
CA MET A 1 -19.17 -7.88 13.56
C MET A 1 -17.68 -7.99 13.34
N GLY A 2 -17.17 -7.57 12.18
CA GLY A 2 -15.74 -7.64 11.88
C GLY A 2 -14.93 -6.62 12.69
N ILE A 3 -13.63 -6.84 12.81
CA ILE A 3 -12.75 -6.05 13.72
C ILE A 3 -12.61 -4.57 13.33
N LEU A 4 -13.00 -4.21 12.10
CA LEU A 4 -12.93 -2.85 11.55
C LEU A 4 -14.32 -2.23 11.31
N THR A 5 -15.37 -2.78 11.93
CA THR A 5 -16.73 -2.24 11.82
C THR A 5 -16.76 -0.76 12.21
N GLY A 6 -17.33 0.08 11.35
CA GLY A 6 -17.44 1.53 11.58
C GLY A 6 -16.19 2.33 11.19
N LYS A 7 -15.16 1.68 10.63
CA LYS A 7 -13.97 2.36 10.10
C LYS A 7 -14.12 2.67 8.62
N VAL A 8 -13.60 3.81 8.20
CA VAL A 8 -13.44 4.16 6.78
C VAL A 8 -11.99 3.99 6.38
N ALA A 9 -11.75 3.22 5.33
CA ALA A 9 -10.44 2.99 4.75
C ALA A 9 -10.30 3.61 3.37
N LEU A 10 -9.27 4.41 3.16
CA LEU A 10 -8.86 4.93 1.84
C LEU A 10 -7.65 4.14 1.35
N VAL A 11 -7.80 3.42 0.23
CA VAL A 11 -6.74 2.58 -0.33
C VAL A 11 -6.35 3.07 -1.72
N THR A 12 -5.13 3.59 -1.88
CA THR A 12 -4.62 4.04 -3.17
C THR A 12 -4.08 2.87 -4.01
N GLY A 13 -4.27 2.92 -5.33
CA GLY A 13 -3.88 1.84 -6.23
C GLY A 13 -4.72 0.58 -6.04
N ALA A 14 -5.97 0.72 -5.60
CA ALA A 14 -6.84 -0.39 -5.21
C ALA A 14 -7.61 -1.06 -6.38
N GLY A 15 -7.37 -0.63 -7.63
CA GLY A 15 -8.02 -1.22 -8.80
C GLY A 15 -7.51 -2.62 -9.17
N GLN A 16 -6.35 -3.05 -8.66
CA GLN A 16 -5.78 -4.37 -8.96
C GLN A 16 -4.69 -4.77 -7.96
N GLY A 17 -4.32 -6.05 -7.96
CA GLY A 17 -3.14 -6.56 -7.25
C GLY A 17 -3.20 -6.33 -5.74
N VAL A 18 -2.09 -5.85 -5.17
CA VAL A 18 -1.95 -5.74 -3.70
C VAL A 18 -2.97 -4.77 -3.10
N GLY A 19 -3.16 -3.60 -3.70
CA GLY A 19 -4.16 -2.64 -3.22
C GLY A 19 -5.59 -3.20 -3.28
N GLN A 20 -5.92 -3.98 -4.31
CA GLN A 20 -7.22 -4.66 -4.40
C GLN A 20 -7.40 -5.72 -3.30
N GLY A 21 -6.40 -6.56 -3.07
CA GLY A 21 -6.44 -7.57 -2.01
C GLY A 21 -6.55 -6.95 -0.62
N VAL A 22 -5.85 -5.84 -0.37
CA VAL A 22 -5.98 -5.05 0.87
C VAL A 22 -7.39 -4.47 1.02
N ALA A 23 -7.95 -3.88 -0.03
CA ALA A 23 -9.31 -3.35 -0.02
C ALA A 23 -10.35 -4.44 0.29
N GLN A 24 -10.19 -5.63 -0.29
CA GLN A 24 -11.05 -6.79 -0.03
C GLN A 24 -10.94 -7.28 1.42
N ALA A 25 -9.73 -7.40 1.96
CA ALA A 25 -9.51 -7.83 3.33
C ALA A 25 -10.08 -6.84 4.36
N LEU A 26 -9.90 -5.54 4.14
CA LEU A 26 -10.45 -4.48 5.01
C LEU A 26 -11.98 -4.50 5.00
N ALA A 27 -12.60 -4.62 3.83
CA ALA A 27 -14.05 -4.68 3.69
C ALA A 27 -14.65 -5.95 4.34
N ALA A 28 -13.95 -7.08 4.24
CA ALA A 28 -14.36 -8.33 4.88
C ALA A 28 -14.45 -8.23 6.41
N GLU A 29 -13.73 -7.27 7.00
CA GLU A 29 -13.72 -6.99 8.44
C GLU A 29 -14.62 -5.80 8.82
N GLY A 30 -15.48 -5.35 7.91
CA GLY A 30 -16.52 -4.36 8.17
C GLY A 30 -16.11 -2.90 7.96
N ALA A 31 -14.93 -2.64 7.39
CA ALA A 31 -14.56 -1.28 6.98
C ALA A 31 -15.36 -0.86 5.73
N HIS A 32 -15.73 0.42 5.65
CA HIS A 32 -16.17 1.05 4.40
C HIS A 32 -14.93 1.46 3.61
N VAL A 33 -14.81 1.01 2.35
CA VAL A 33 -13.56 1.17 1.58
C VAL A 33 -13.73 2.15 0.42
N ALA A 34 -12.98 3.25 0.47
CA ALA A 34 -12.72 4.10 -0.69
C ALA A 34 -11.62 3.45 -1.56
N VAL A 35 -12.03 2.97 -2.74
CA VAL A 35 -11.17 2.29 -3.71
C VAL A 35 -10.62 3.35 -4.65
N VAL A 36 -9.36 3.77 -4.44
CA VAL A 36 -8.77 4.93 -5.12
C VAL A 36 -7.77 4.51 -6.20
N GLY A 37 -7.84 5.15 -7.37
CA GLY A 37 -6.86 5.01 -8.44
C GLY A 37 -7.27 5.71 -9.73
N ARG A 38 -6.51 5.50 -10.81
CA ARG A 38 -6.70 6.26 -12.07
C ARG A 38 -7.72 5.67 -13.03
N THR A 39 -7.88 4.34 -13.03
CA THR A 39 -8.69 3.63 -14.05
C THR A 39 -10.03 3.21 -13.47
N LEU A 40 -11.09 3.97 -13.77
CA LEU A 40 -12.43 3.79 -13.19
C LEU A 40 -12.94 2.35 -13.29
N ASP A 41 -12.83 1.71 -14.45
CA ASP A 41 -13.35 0.34 -14.65
C ASP A 41 -12.70 -0.68 -13.69
N LYS A 42 -11.41 -0.51 -13.40
CA LYS A 42 -10.69 -1.35 -12.42
C LYS A 42 -11.20 -1.11 -10.99
N LEU A 43 -11.48 0.15 -10.65
CA LEU A 43 -12.05 0.49 -9.34
C LEU A 43 -13.46 -0.10 -9.19
N LEU A 44 -14.31 0.05 -10.22
CA LEU A 44 -15.65 -0.51 -10.27
C LEU A 44 -15.63 -2.04 -10.12
N ALA A 45 -14.70 -2.72 -10.79
CA ALA A 45 -14.52 -4.17 -10.65
C ALA A 45 -14.15 -4.57 -9.20
N THR A 46 -13.21 -3.86 -8.56
CA THR A 46 -12.89 -4.09 -7.13
C THR A 46 -14.11 -3.83 -6.24
N CYS A 47 -14.83 -2.73 -6.44
CA CYS A 47 -16.05 -2.43 -5.66
C CYS A 47 -17.11 -3.50 -5.84
N ALA A 48 -17.34 -4.00 -7.06
CA ALA A 48 -18.29 -5.08 -7.33
C ALA A 48 -17.89 -6.38 -6.61
N ALA A 49 -16.61 -6.75 -6.64
CA ALA A 49 -16.11 -7.92 -5.93
C ALA A 49 -16.29 -7.81 -4.40
N ILE A 50 -16.08 -6.61 -3.83
CA ILE A 50 -16.32 -6.35 -2.41
C ILE A 50 -17.82 -6.45 -2.07
N ARG A 51 -18.68 -5.82 -2.88
CA ARG A 51 -20.15 -5.83 -2.68
C ARG A 51 -20.75 -7.23 -2.82
N ALA A 52 -20.20 -8.07 -3.70
CA ALA A 52 -20.60 -9.46 -3.84
C ALA A 52 -20.35 -10.30 -2.56
N ARG A 53 -19.44 -9.84 -1.69
CA ARG A 53 -19.14 -10.41 -0.37
C ARG A 53 -19.78 -9.61 0.77
N SER A 54 -20.84 -8.84 0.46
CA SER A 54 -21.56 -7.98 1.40
C SER A 54 -20.74 -6.87 2.07
N GLY A 55 -19.56 -6.55 1.53
CA GLY A 55 -18.76 -5.40 1.97
C GLY A 55 -19.24 -4.07 1.37
N VAL A 56 -18.79 -2.97 1.95
CA VAL A 56 -19.10 -1.61 1.48
C VAL A 56 -17.86 -1.01 0.82
N ALA A 57 -17.97 -0.63 -0.44
CA ALA A 57 -16.91 0.05 -1.16
C ALA A 57 -17.47 1.03 -2.19
N GLU A 58 -16.74 2.12 -2.46
CA GLU A 58 -17.04 3.10 -3.51
C GLU A 58 -15.77 3.48 -4.29
N PRO A 59 -15.86 3.68 -5.61
CA PRO A 59 -14.72 4.06 -6.44
C PRO A 59 -14.44 5.57 -6.34
N PHE A 60 -13.17 5.96 -6.28
CA PHE A 60 -12.75 7.35 -6.37
C PHE A 60 -11.60 7.48 -7.37
N VAL A 61 -11.84 8.21 -8.47
CA VAL A 61 -10.81 8.45 -9.47
C VAL A 61 -9.86 9.53 -8.97
N CYS A 62 -8.57 9.21 -8.89
CA CYS A 62 -7.53 10.13 -8.45
C CYS A 62 -6.18 9.69 -9.02
N ASP A 63 -5.46 10.62 -9.65
CA ASP A 63 -4.02 10.51 -9.86
C ASP A 63 -3.27 11.06 -8.65
N VAL A 64 -2.58 10.18 -7.93
CA VAL A 64 -1.82 10.54 -6.72
C VAL A 64 -0.61 11.43 -7.00
N MET A 65 -0.25 11.64 -8.27
CA MET A 65 0.79 12.60 -8.65
C MET A 65 0.24 14.05 -8.67
N ASP A 66 -1.08 14.23 -8.77
CA ASP A 66 -1.76 15.51 -8.79
C ASP A 66 -2.22 15.91 -7.38
N ALA A 67 -1.63 17.00 -6.86
CA ALA A 67 -1.94 17.49 -5.51
C ALA A 67 -3.40 17.93 -5.33
N THR A 68 -3.99 18.55 -6.36
CA THR A 68 -5.37 19.02 -6.32
C THR A 68 -6.34 17.85 -6.34
N GLN A 69 -6.06 16.81 -7.15
CA GLN A 69 -6.87 15.60 -7.14
C GLN A 69 -6.79 14.85 -5.81
N ILE A 70 -5.64 14.85 -5.12
CA ILE A 70 -5.52 14.26 -3.78
C ILE A 70 -6.48 14.95 -2.79
N GLU A 71 -6.44 16.28 -2.72
CA GLU A 71 -7.29 17.06 -1.80
C GLU A 71 -8.77 16.80 -2.08
N GLN A 72 -9.17 16.93 -3.35
CA GLN A 72 -10.55 16.66 -3.78
C GLN A 72 -10.97 15.21 -3.50
N CYS A 73 -10.08 14.24 -3.70
CA CYS A 73 -10.38 12.85 -3.42
C CYS A 73 -10.66 12.63 -1.94
N VAL A 74 -9.85 13.20 -1.04
CA VAL A 74 -10.06 13.08 0.41
C VAL A 74 -11.37 13.75 0.83
N ASP A 75 -11.66 14.96 0.33
CA ASP A 75 -12.92 15.66 0.59
C ASP A 75 -14.13 14.83 0.16
N ASN A 76 -14.07 14.23 -1.04
CA ASN A 76 -15.14 13.38 -1.56
C ASN A 76 -15.33 12.10 -0.73
N VAL A 77 -14.23 11.49 -0.25
CA VAL A 77 -14.29 10.31 0.64
C VAL A 77 -14.95 10.69 1.97
N VAL A 78 -14.55 11.82 2.56
CA VAL A 78 -15.13 12.33 3.81
C VAL A 78 -16.60 12.69 3.63
N ALA A 79 -16.98 13.35 2.54
CA ALA A 79 -18.37 13.64 2.24
C ALA A 79 -19.22 12.37 2.05
N ARG A 80 -18.64 11.31 1.47
CA ARG A 80 -19.35 10.05 1.20
C ARG A 80 -19.52 9.18 2.45
N PHE A 81 -18.49 9.09 3.28
CA PHE A 81 -18.41 8.12 4.38
C PHE A 81 -18.32 8.74 5.77
N GLY A 82 -18.19 10.06 5.89
CA GLY A 82 -18.14 10.79 7.16
C GLY A 82 -16.75 10.91 7.78
N GLY A 83 -15.69 10.35 7.17
CA GLY A 83 -14.32 10.46 7.67
C GLY A 83 -13.34 9.49 7.01
N VAL A 84 -12.12 9.43 7.54
CA VAL A 84 -11.06 8.47 7.15
C VAL A 84 -10.33 8.03 8.41
N GLN A 85 -10.37 6.73 8.74
CA GLN A 85 -9.65 6.19 9.90
C GLN A 85 -8.47 5.31 9.49
N ILE A 86 -8.43 4.84 8.24
CA ILE A 86 -7.35 4.01 7.73
C ILE A 86 -6.90 4.58 6.39
N LEU A 87 -5.63 4.95 6.27
CA LEU A 87 -5.00 5.34 5.00
C LEU A 87 -3.99 4.30 4.58
N ILE A 88 -4.16 3.75 3.38
CA ILE A 88 -3.22 2.82 2.76
C ILE A 88 -2.59 3.47 1.53
N ASN A 89 -1.32 3.84 1.65
CA ASN A 89 -0.53 4.36 0.54
C ASN A 89 0.17 3.21 -0.20
N ASN A 90 -0.49 2.71 -1.25
CA ASN A 90 -0.02 1.58 -2.06
C ASN A 90 0.28 1.97 -3.53
N ALA A 91 -0.36 3.01 -4.08
CA ALA A 91 -0.10 3.45 -5.46
C ALA A 91 1.38 3.79 -5.69
N GLN A 92 1.92 3.38 -6.83
CA GLN A 92 3.34 3.58 -7.19
C GLN A 92 3.54 3.35 -8.69
N VAL A 93 4.35 4.20 -9.33
CA VAL A 93 5.06 3.90 -10.59
C VAL A 93 6.43 3.32 -10.25
N VAL A 94 6.81 2.21 -10.88
CA VAL A 94 7.98 1.41 -10.51
C VAL A 94 9.12 1.64 -11.51
N PRO A 95 10.17 2.41 -11.15
CA PRO A 95 11.36 2.57 -11.99
C PRO A 95 12.32 1.37 -11.82
N LEU A 96 12.21 0.38 -12.71
CA LEU A 96 13.14 -0.76 -12.78
C LEU A 96 14.19 -0.55 -13.87
N GLY A 97 15.40 -1.03 -13.62
CA GLY A 97 16.54 -0.93 -14.54
C GLY A 97 17.87 -0.85 -13.79
N ARG A 98 18.97 -1.16 -14.49
CA ARG A 98 20.31 -0.89 -13.94
C ARG A 98 20.48 0.63 -13.85
N LEU A 99 21.34 1.09 -12.94
CA LEU A 99 21.48 2.53 -12.66
C LEU A 99 21.80 3.38 -13.90
N LEU A 100 22.55 2.84 -14.88
CA LEU A 100 22.88 3.54 -16.12
C LEU A 100 21.73 3.56 -17.15
N ASP A 101 20.72 2.71 -16.97
CA ASP A 101 19.62 2.52 -17.93
C ASP A 101 18.31 3.18 -17.45
N VAL A 102 18.20 3.51 -16.15
CA VAL A 102 17.03 4.20 -15.61
C VAL A 102 17.06 5.66 -16.06
N THR A 103 16.02 6.07 -16.78
CA THR A 103 15.89 7.46 -17.23
C THR A 103 15.47 8.37 -16.07
N ASP A 104 15.90 9.63 -16.12
CA ASP A 104 15.48 10.67 -15.16
C ASP A 104 13.96 10.76 -15.07
N ALA A 105 13.27 10.73 -16.21
CA ALA A 105 11.81 10.77 -16.27
C ALA A 105 11.17 9.60 -15.51
N SER A 106 11.70 8.37 -15.67
CA SER A 106 11.18 7.21 -14.94
C SER A 106 11.44 7.32 -13.44
N PHE A 107 12.63 7.80 -13.05
CA PHE A 107 12.97 7.93 -11.63
C PHE A 107 12.13 9.02 -10.96
N LEU A 108 11.98 10.19 -11.59
CA LEU A 108 11.13 11.28 -11.13
C LEU A 108 9.68 10.85 -10.98
N ALA A 109 9.12 10.11 -11.95
CA ALA A 109 7.78 9.56 -11.84
C ALA A 109 7.64 8.61 -10.63
N GLY A 110 8.68 7.83 -10.31
CA GLY A 110 8.71 6.97 -9.12
C GLY A 110 8.77 7.77 -7.81
N LEU A 111 9.49 8.89 -7.78
CA LEU A 111 9.53 9.80 -6.63
C LEU A 111 8.19 10.53 -6.43
N GLU A 112 7.58 10.97 -7.53
CA GLU A 112 6.33 11.73 -7.51
C GLU A 112 5.14 10.84 -7.10
N SER A 113 5.00 9.67 -7.72
CA SER A 113 3.94 8.70 -7.38
C SER A 113 4.15 7.95 -6.07
N GLY A 114 5.38 7.95 -5.53
CA GLY A 114 5.74 7.24 -4.31
C GLY A 114 5.83 8.16 -3.10
N PRO A 115 7.04 8.60 -2.69
CA PRO A 115 7.24 9.40 -1.48
C PRO A 115 6.50 10.74 -1.48
N ILE A 116 6.44 11.46 -2.61
CA ILE A 116 5.73 12.76 -2.69
C ILE A 116 4.22 12.54 -2.53
N ALA A 117 3.63 11.63 -3.31
CA ALA A 117 2.23 11.25 -3.20
C ALA A 117 1.87 10.75 -1.78
N THR A 118 2.72 9.90 -1.18
CA THR A 118 2.55 9.39 0.18
C THR A 118 2.46 10.54 1.18
N LEU A 119 3.40 11.49 1.14
CA LEU A 119 3.38 12.65 2.03
C LEU A 119 2.12 13.51 1.82
N ARG A 120 1.71 13.75 0.57
CA ARG A 120 0.51 14.54 0.26
C ARG A 120 -0.77 13.87 0.78
N MET A 121 -0.96 12.58 0.51
CA MET A 121 -2.09 11.80 1.04
C MET A 121 -2.12 11.79 2.57
N MET A 122 -0.96 11.58 3.21
CA MET A 122 -0.85 11.60 4.67
C MET A 122 -1.27 12.96 5.24
N ARG A 123 -0.82 14.07 4.63
CA ARG A 123 -1.18 15.43 5.05
C ARG A 123 -2.67 15.73 4.85
N ALA A 124 -3.23 15.34 3.70
CA ALA A 124 -4.64 15.55 3.39
C ALA A 124 -5.55 14.74 4.34
N CYS A 125 -5.17 13.52 4.71
CA CYS A 125 -5.96 12.70 5.64
C CYS A 125 -5.73 13.01 7.12
N HIS A 126 -4.62 13.67 7.50
CA HIS A 126 -4.25 13.89 8.91
C HIS A 126 -5.38 14.46 9.79
N PRO A 127 -6.13 15.50 9.37
CA PRO A 127 -7.23 16.05 10.18
C PRO A 127 -8.32 15.02 10.51
N HIS A 128 -8.53 14.03 9.64
CA HIS A 128 -9.57 13.00 9.78
C HIS A 128 -9.09 11.75 10.53
N LEU A 129 -7.77 11.57 10.65
CA LEU A 129 -7.14 10.43 11.31
C LEU A 129 -6.93 10.64 12.82
N LYS A 130 -7.11 11.87 13.35
CA LYS A 130 -6.86 12.15 14.77
C LYS A 130 -7.70 11.27 15.71
N GLY A 131 -7.09 10.84 16.80
CA GLY A 131 -7.69 10.05 17.87
C GLY A 131 -7.41 8.55 17.73
N ASP A 132 -7.74 7.94 16.59
CA ASP A 132 -7.58 6.48 16.40
C ASP A 132 -7.25 6.03 14.98
N GLY A 133 -6.66 6.93 14.19
CA GLY A 133 -6.29 6.70 12.80
C GLY A 133 -5.04 5.86 12.61
N VAL A 134 -4.99 5.17 11.47
CA VAL A 134 -3.88 4.29 11.10
C VAL A 134 -3.46 4.59 9.67
N ILE A 135 -2.15 4.74 9.47
CA ILE A 135 -1.53 4.88 8.16
C ILE A 135 -0.63 3.67 7.94
N VAL A 136 -0.80 2.98 6.81
CA VAL A 136 0.14 1.96 6.35
C VAL A 136 0.69 2.33 4.99
N ASN A 137 2.01 2.49 4.93
CA ASN A 137 2.75 2.83 3.73
C ASN A 137 3.42 1.58 3.13
N PHE A 138 3.50 1.52 1.80
CA PHE A 138 4.13 0.39 1.11
C PHE A 138 5.58 0.71 0.75
N ALA A 139 6.51 0.13 1.52
CA ALA A 139 7.93 0.04 1.23
C ALA A 139 8.19 -1.15 0.29
N SER A 140 9.42 -1.68 0.27
CA SER A 140 9.78 -2.85 -0.52
C SER A 140 11.02 -3.54 0.02
N SER A 141 11.03 -4.87 -0.01
CA SER A 141 12.22 -5.69 0.28
C SER A 141 13.35 -5.50 -0.73
N ALA A 142 13.07 -4.86 -1.88
CA ALA A 142 14.09 -4.46 -2.83
C ALA A 142 15.18 -3.55 -2.23
N ALA A 143 14.90 -2.86 -1.13
CA ALA A 143 15.85 -1.98 -0.45
C ALA A 143 16.89 -2.72 0.41
N VAL A 144 16.62 -3.97 0.79
CA VAL A 144 17.46 -4.72 1.74
C VAL A 144 17.78 -6.15 1.27
N ARG A 145 17.30 -6.57 0.09
CA ARG A 145 17.71 -7.83 -0.52
C ARG A 145 19.20 -7.79 -0.90
N TRP A 146 19.85 -8.95 -0.89
CA TRP A 146 21.28 -9.07 -1.16
C TRP A 146 21.69 -8.60 -2.56
N ASP A 147 20.82 -8.77 -3.56
CA ASP A 147 21.03 -8.35 -4.94
C ASP A 147 20.17 -7.13 -5.27
N ALA A 148 20.75 -5.93 -5.29
CA ALA A 148 20.04 -4.71 -5.66
C ALA A 148 20.05 -4.42 -7.18
N SER A 149 20.67 -5.28 -7.99
CA SER A 149 20.81 -5.05 -9.43
C SER A 149 19.45 -4.92 -10.10
N GLY A 150 19.25 -3.86 -10.87
CA GLY A 150 17.96 -3.58 -11.52
C GLY A 150 16.91 -2.89 -10.66
N TYR A 151 17.14 -2.73 -9.35
CA TYR A 151 16.17 -2.18 -8.40
C TYR A 151 16.60 -0.89 -7.72
N GLY A 152 17.83 -0.41 -7.93
CA GLY A 152 18.40 0.72 -7.16
C GLY A 152 17.52 1.97 -7.11
N ALA A 153 17.01 2.43 -8.27
CA ALA A 153 16.11 3.59 -8.32
C ALA A 153 14.80 3.33 -7.57
N TYR A 154 14.16 2.18 -7.81
CA TYR A 154 12.95 1.77 -7.08
C TYR A 154 13.18 1.67 -5.57
N ALA A 155 14.27 1.03 -5.14
CA ALA A 155 14.66 0.91 -3.75
C ALA A 155 14.83 2.29 -3.09
N ALA A 156 15.49 3.24 -3.76
CA ALA A 156 15.63 4.60 -3.27
C ALA A 156 14.27 5.29 -3.03
N THR A 157 13.31 5.13 -3.96
CA THR A 157 11.94 5.68 -3.77
C THR A 157 11.24 5.06 -2.55
N LYS A 158 11.44 3.76 -2.31
CA LYS A 158 10.79 3.02 -1.21
C LYS A 158 11.45 3.28 0.15
N GLU A 159 12.75 3.53 0.20
CA GLU A 159 13.42 3.98 1.44
C GLU A 159 13.01 5.40 1.85
N ALA A 160 12.74 6.29 0.90
CA ALA A 160 12.18 7.61 1.22
C ALA A 160 10.82 7.48 1.92
N ILE A 161 9.96 6.55 1.49
CA ILE A 161 8.69 6.24 2.17
C ILE A 161 8.91 5.71 3.59
N ARG A 162 9.91 4.86 3.81
CA ARG A 162 10.29 4.38 5.16
C ARG A 162 10.73 5.52 6.07
N ALA A 163 11.51 6.47 5.57
CA ALA A 163 11.90 7.65 6.33
C ALA A 163 10.69 8.52 6.73
N LEU A 164 9.79 8.80 5.79
CA LEU A 164 8.55 9.55 6.05
C LEU A 164 7.66 8.84 7.07
N THR A 165 7.56 7.51 6.99
CA THR A 165 6.79 6.69 7.93
C THR A 165 7.28 6.87 9.37
N ARG A 166 8.60 6.80 9.58
CA ARG A 166 9.19 6.99 10.92
C ARG A 166 8.98 8.40 11.45
N ALA A 167 9.18 9.42 10.61
CA ALA A 167 8.96 10.81 11.00
C ALA A 167 7.50 11.04 11.42
N ALA A 168 6.54 10.62 10.61
CA ALA A 168 5.11 10.75 10.91
C ALA A 168 4.69 9.98 12.16
N ALA A 169 5.27 8.80 12.43
CA ALA A 169 5.02 8.08 13.67
C ALA A 169 5.47 8.86 14.92
N CYS A 170 6.64 9.52 14.85
CA CYS A 170 7.16 10.36 15.93
C CYS A 170 6.32 11.62 16.12
N GLU A 171 5.96 12.28 15.02
CA GLU A 171 5.26 13.58 15.06
C GLU A 171 3.78 13.43 15.41
N TRP A 172 3.10 12.39 14.92
CA TRP A 172 1.63 12.28 14.99
C TRP A 172 1.14 11.25 16.02
N GLY A 173 2.05 10.58 16.73
CA GLY A 173 1.69 9.73 17.86
C GLY A 173 0.91 10.49 18.95
N VAL A 174 1.25 11.77 19.17
CA VAL A 174 0.52 12.66 20.11
C VAL A 174 -0.92 12.97 19.67
N ASP A 175 -1.20 12.89 18.37
CA ASP A 175 -2.54 13.02 17.80
C ASP A 175 -3.32 11.68 17.84
N GLY A 176 -2.73 10.62 18.39
CA GLY A 176 -3.33 9.27 18.42
C GLY A 176 -3.23 8.53 17.08
N ILE A 177 -2.34 8.94 16.17
CA ILE A 177 -2.18 8.34 14.84
C ILE A 177 -1.01 7.36 14.85
N ARG A 178 -1.26 6.13 14.37
CA ARG A 178 -0.21 5.13 14.16
C ARG A 178 0.20 5.11 12.69
N VAL A 179 1.51 5.06 12.44
CA VAL A 179 2.07 5.07 11.08
C VAL A 179 3.09 3.95 10.96
N ASN A 180 2.83 2.95 10.12
CA ASN A 180 3.76 1.85 9.88
C ASN A 180 4.00 1.68 8.38
N ALA A 181 5.06 0.96 8.04
CA ALA A 181 5.33 0.51 6.69
C ALA A 181 5.25 -1.01 6.60
N VAL A 182 4.85 -1.51 5.43
CA VAL A 182 4.98 -2.93 5.08
C VAL A 182 5.87 -3.07 3.85
N ALA A 183 6.56 -4.20 3.75
CA ALA A 183 7.36 -4.54 2.57
C ALA A 183 6.90 -5.89 2.00
N PRO A 184 5.92 -5.90 1.09
CA PRO A 184 5.30 -7.13 0.64
C PRO A 184 6.07 -7.79 -0.51
N HIS A 185 5.99 -9.12 -0.55
CA HIS A 185 6.26 -9.92 -1.74
C HIS A 185 5.01 -10.72 -2.11
N ALA A 186 4.21 -10.20 -3.05
CA ALA A 186 2.90 -10.76 -3.38
C ALA A 186 2.63 -10.86 -4.88
N LEU A 187 1.75 -11.80 -5.24
CA LEU A 187 1.39 -12.16 -6.61
C LEU A 187 0.49 -11.12 -7.29
N SER A 188 1.04 -9.92 -7.47
CA SER A 188 0.40 -8.85 -8.24
C SER A 188 0.34 -9.21 -9.75
N PRO A 189 -0.52 -8.55 -10.54
CA PRO A 189 -0.54 -8.72 -11.99
C PRO A 189 0.83 -8.52 -12.66
N GLY A 190 1.64 -7.58 -12.14
CA GLY A 190 2.99 -7.35 -12.64
C GLY A 190 3.93 -8.51 -12.36
N LEU A 191 3.89 -9.06 -11.13
CA LEU A 191 4.69 -10.24 -10.79
C LEU A 191 4.24 -11.46 -11.60
N LYS A 192 2.93 -11.66 -11.75
CA LYS A 192 2.39 -12.74 -12.58
C LYS A 192 2.88 -12.65 -14.03
N GLY A 193 2.82 -11.47 -14.64
CA GLY A 193 3.35 -11.26 -15.99
C GLY A 193 4.85 -11.57 -16.10
N TRP A 194 5.66 -11.22 -15.10
CA TRP A 194 7.07 -11.59 -15.05
C TRP A 194 7.29 -13.10 -14.89
N VAL A 195 6.50 -13.76 -14.04
CA VAL A 195 6.54 -15.23 -13.85
C VAL A 195 6.23 -15.95 -15.15
N ASP A 196 5.17 -15.51 -15.85
CA ASP A 196 4.75 -16.10 -17.12
C ASP A 196 5.83 -15.92 -18.21
N ALA A 197 6.53 -14.78 -18.20
CA ALA A 197 7.63 -14.50 -19.14
C ALA A 197 8.96 -15.18 -18.77
N ASN A 198 9.22 -15.47 -17.49
CA ASN A 198 10.50 -15.97 -16.99
C ASN A 198 10.33 -17.15 -16.01
N PRO A 199 9.71 -18.27 -16.43
CA PRO A 199 9.27 -19.32 -15.50
C PRO A 199 10.42 -20.01 -14.75
N GLN A 200 11.58 -20.19 -15.38
CA GLN A 200 12.75 -20.80 -14.72
C GLN A 200 13.37 -19.88 -13.67
N GLU A 201 13.49 -18.58 -13.98
CA GLU A 201 14.00 -17.57 -13.07
C GLU A 201 13.03 -17.37 -11.90
N ALA A 202 11.72 -17.33 -12.16
CA ALA A 202 10.68 -17.29 -11.15
C ALA A 202 10.76 -18.48 -10.20
N ALA A 203 10.91 -19.70 -10.72
CA ALA A 203 11.08 -20.89 -9.89
C ALA A 203 12.35 -20.83 -9.04
N ALA A 204 13.46 -20.30 -9.57
CA ALA A 204 14.69 -20.10 -8.81
C ALA A 204 14.51 -19.05 -7.72
N PHE A 205 13.86 -17.93 -8.05
CA PHE A 205 13.56 -16.86 -7.11
C PHE A 205 12.63 -17.34 -5.98
N PHE A 206 11.57 -18.13 -6.27
CA PHE A 206 10.67 -18.66 -5.23
C PHE A 206 11.38 -19.60 -4.25
N ARG A 207 12.40 -20.34 -4.70
CA ARG A 207 13.24 -21.16 -3.81
C ARG A 207 14.09 -20.33 -2.84
N THR A 208 14.28 -19.04 -3.10
CA THR A 208 14.97 -18.13 -2.17
C THR A 208 14.06 -17.63 -1.05
N ILE A 209 12.73 -17.83 -1.16
CA ILE A 209 11.78 -17.45 -0.12
C ILE A 209 11.70 -18.58 0.92
N PRO A 210 12.02 -18.35 2.20
CA PRO A 210 11.96 -19.40 3.23
C PRO A 210 10.61 -20.10 3.38
N LEU A 211 9.49 -19.37 3.24
CA LEU A 211 8.15 -19.98 3.22
C LEU A 211 7.82 -20.74 1.91
N GLY A 212 8.73 -20.76 0.93
CA GLY A 212 8.63 -21.54 -0.30
C GLY A 212 7.58 -21.06 -1.31
N ARG A 213 6.98 -19.89 -1.08
CA ARG A 213 5.91 -19.35 -1.93
C ARG A 213 5.87 -17.82 -1.89
N VAL A 214 5.28 -17.24 -2.93
CA VAL A 214 4.87 -15.83 -2.96
C VAL A 214 3.59 -15.64 -2.16
N GLY A 215 3.43 -14.46 -1.54
CA GLY A 215 2.21 -14.10 -0.82
C GLY A 215 1.01 -13.85 -1.75
N ASP A 216 -0.17 -14.22 -1.28
CA ASP A 216 -1.45 -13.78 -1.84
C ASP A 216 -1.75 -12.34 -1.43
N CYS A 217 -2.32 -11.56 -2.35
CA CYS A 217 -2.61 -10.14 -2.11
C CYS A 217 -3.65 -9.92 -1.00
N GLU A 218 -4.65 -10.79 -0.86
CA GLU A 218 -5.68 -10.67 0.18
C GLU A 218 -5.28 -11.44 1.45
N GLN A 219 -4.92 -12.72 1.31
CA GLN A 219 -4.76 -13.64 2.43
C GLN A 219 -3.47 -13.43 3.22
N ASP A 220 -2.38 -13.03 2.57
CA ASP A 220 -1.10 -12.77 3.25
C ASP A 220 -0.90 -11.28 3.52
N ILE A 221 -1.11 -10.43 2.51
CA ILE A 221 -0.88 -8.98 2.66
C ILE A 221 -2.10 -8.31 3.30
N GLY A 222 -3.29 -8.49 2.73
CA GLY A 222 -4.52 -7.87 3.23
C GLY A 222 -4.81 -8.21 4.70
N ARG A 223 -4.67 -9.47 5.11
CA ARG A 223 -4.85 -9.88 6.52
C ARG A 223 -3.84 -9.24 7.47
N ALA A 224 -2.59 -9.06 7.05
CA ALA A 224 -1.61 -8.34 7.85
C ALA A 224 -1.96 -6.85 7.98
N ILE A 225 -2.48 -6.22 6.92
CA ILE A 225 -2.99 -4.84 6.98
C ILE A 225 -4.17 -4.71 7.94
N VAL A 226 -5.10 -5.68 7.95
CA VAL A 226 -6.20 -5.72 8.92
C VAL A 226 -5.66 -5.72 10.35
N LEU A 227 -4.67 -6.57 10.66
CA LEU A 227 -4.04 -6.60 11.98
C LEU A 227 -3.45 -5.22 12.33
N LEU A 228 -2.67 -4.63 11.42
CA LEU A 228 -2.06 -3.31 11.62
C LEU A 228 -3.10 -2.20 11.82
N ALA A 229 -4.24 -2.28 11.15
CA ALA A 229 -5.35 -1.34 11.29
C ALA A 229 -6.18 -1.54 12.56
N SER A 230 -6.12 -2.73 13.16
CA SER A 230 -6.89 -3.09 14.36
C SER A 230 -6.30 -2.51 15.66
N ARG A 231 -7.07 -2.64 16.75
CA ARG A 231 -6.60 -2.31 18.10
C ARG A 231 -5.57 -3.30 18.65
N ASP A 232 -5.46 -4.49 18.08
CA ASP A 232 -4.49 -5.49 18.52
C ASP A 232 -3.04 -5.04 18.24
N ALA A 233 -2.87 -4.10 17.29
CA ALA A 233 -1.61 -3.44 16.98
C ALA A 233 -1.50 -2.02 17.61
N ALA A 234 -2.24 -1.71 18.68
CA ALA A 234 -2.31 -0.36 19.24
C ALA A 234 -0.97 0.22 19.72
N TYR A 235 0.01 -0.62 20.07
CA TYR A 235 1.35 -0.17 20.48
C TYR A 235 2.40 -0.21 19.35
N LEU A 236 2.00 -0.60 18.14
CA LEU A 236 2.88 -0.71 16.99
C LEU A 236 2.76 0.53 16.10
N THR A 237 3.83 1.33 16.08
CA THR A 237 3.99 2.52 15.22
C THR A 237 5.47 2.72 14.88
N GLY A 238 5.77 3.34 13.74
CA GLY A 238 7.13 3.61 13.26
C GLY A 238 7.87 2.39 12.72
N ALA A 239 7.25 1.20 12.71
CA ALA A 239 7.89 -0.03 12.29
C ALA A 239 7.83 -0.23 10.77
N THR A 240 8.75 -1.03 10.24
CA THR A 240 8.59 -1.67 8.93
C THR A 240 8.41 -3.15 9.13
N LEU A 241 7.32 -3.71 8.62
CA LEU A 241 7.01 -5.13 8.72
C LEU A 241 7.23 -5.80 7.36
N PRO A 242 8.23 -6.69 7.24
CA PRO A 242 8.41 -7.51 6.05
C PRO A 242 7.23 -8.48 5.91
N LEU A 243 6.59 -8.46 4.75
CA LEU A 243 5.54 -9.42 4.36
C LEU A 243 6.02 -10.18 3.11
N ASP A 244 7.22 -10.74 3.20
CA ASP A 244 7.96 -11.30 2.07
C ASP A 244 8.33 -12.79 2.25
N GLY A 245 7.70 -13.47 3.21
CA GLY A 245 7.96 -14.87 3.51
C GLY A 245 9.36 -15.14 4.06
N GLY A 246 10.05 -14.11 4.56
CA GLY A 246 11.41 -14.18 5.10
C GLY A 246 12.50 -14.02 4.04
N GLN A 247 12.15 -13.53 2.84
CA GLN A 247 13.07 -13.53 1.69
C GLN A 247 14.24 -12.55 1.87
N ALA A 248 13.97 -11.34 2.36
CA ALA A 248 15.00 -10.33 2.52
C ALA A 248 15.49 -10.23 3.96
N TYR A 249 16.74 -9.81 4.11
CA TYR A 249 17.37 -9.63 5.41
C TYR A 249 17.16 -8.20 5.91
N TRP A 250 16.32 -8.02 6.92
CA TRP A 250 15.93 -6.69 7.42
C TRP A 250 16.77 -6.17 8.59
N GLY A 251 17.81 -6.92 9.01
CA GLY A 251 18.57 -6.67 10.23
C GLY A 251 17.78 -7.05 11.47
#